data_AF-A0A442RJS4-F1
#
_entry.id   AF-A0A442RJS4-F1
#
_cell.length_a   1.000
_cell.length_b   1.000
_cell.length_c   1.000
_cell.angle_alpha   90.00
_cell.angle_beta   90.00
_cell.angle_gamma   90.00
#
_symmetry.space_group_name_H-M   'P 1'
#
loop_
_entity.id
_entity.type
_entity.pdbx_description
1 polymer ?
#
loop_
_entity_poly.entity_id
_entity_poly.type
_entity_poly.pdbx_seq_one_letter_code
_entity_poly.pdbx_strand_id
1 'polypeptide(L)'
;MDLIAAHRHAVAKVESLGKRLMQAEEAEAALIGPRLDAVMADEALVRRQAAMAPVADVCELKMKAAYFARLMNDGWCDVDADDLHELLRSFVDFQI
;
A
#
# COMPACT_ATOMS: atom_id res chain seq x y z
N MET A 1 2.14 7.94 13.65
CA MET A 1 2.19 6.54 13.14
C MET A 1 2.88 6.61 11.79
N ASP A 2 3.92 5.80 11.55
CA ASP A 2 4.60 5.79 10.23
C ASP A 2 3.73 5.01 9.24
N LEU A 3 3.04 5.75 8.36
CA LEU A 3 2.10 5.19 7.39
C LEU A 3 2.78 4.35 6.30
N ILE A 4 4.03 4.68 5.95
CA ILE A 4 4.81 3.88 5.00
C ILE A 4 5.18 2.54 5.65
N ALA A 5 5.59 2.55 6.92
CA ALA A 5 5.83 1.30 7.65
C ALA A 5 4.56 0.47 7.82
N ALA A 6 3.42 1.10 8.12
CA ALA A 6 2.13 0.44 8.21
C ALA A 6 1.73 -0.20 6.86
N HIS A 7 1.92 0.53 5.76
CA HIS A 7 1.65 0.01 4.42
C HIS A 7 2.55 -1.18 4.06
N ARG A 8 3.87 -1.11 4.34
CA ARG A 8 4.78 -2.25 4.16
C ARG A 8 4.33 -3.49 4.94
N HIS A 9 3.84 -3.31 6.15
CA HIS A 9 3.32 -4.41 6.96
C HIS A 9 2.05 -5.02 6.36
N ALA A 10 1.15 -4.20 5.81
CA ALA A 10 -0.03 -4.67 5.10
C ALA A 10 0.35 -5.49 3.85
N VAL A 11 1.28 -4.98 3.02
CA VAL A 11 1.82 -5.70 1.85
C VAL A 11 2.42 -7.05 2.26
N ALA A 12 3.23 -7.10 3.33
CA ALA A 12 3.81 -8.36 3.80
C ALA A 12 2.75 -9.40 4.20
N LYS A 13 1.61 -8.97 4.75
CA LYS A 13 0.49 -9.86 5.05
C LYS A 13 -0.22 -10.34 3.78
N VAL A 14 -0.45 -9.45 2.80
CA VAL A 14 -1.00 -9.81 1.49
C VAL A 14 -0.13 -10.88 0.84
N GLU A 15 1.18 -10.65 0.75
CA GLU A 15 2.13 -11.62 0.18
C GLU A 15 2.13 -12.95 0.94
N SER A 16 2.10 -12.91 2.27
CA SER A 16 2.08 -14.13 3.08
C SER A 16 0.82 -14.94 2.86
N LEU A 17 -0.35 -14.31 2.76
CA LEU A 17 -1.61 -14.99 2.51
C LEU A 17 -1.71 -15.46 1.06
N GLY A 18 -1.25 -14.66 0.09
CA GLY A 18 -1.18 -15.04 -1.31
C GLY A 18 -0.31 -16.27 -1.54
N LYS A 19 0.90 -16.32 -0.95
CA LYS A 19 1.78 -17.50 -1.01
C LYS A 19 1.13 -18.75 -0.42
N ARG A 20 0.42 -18.60 0.71
CA ARG A 20 -0.32 -19.71 1.31
C ARG A 20 -1.48 -20.17 0.45
N LEU A 21 -2.24 -19.23 -0.13
CA LEU A 21 -3.35 -19.54 -1.02
C LEU A 21 -2.88 -20.32 -2.25
N MET A 22 -1.74 -19.95 -2.84
CA MET A 22 -1.13 -20.66 -3.97
C MET A 22 -0.77 -22.13 -3.66
N GLN A 23 -0.61 -22.48 -2.39
CA GLN A 23 -0.26 -23.83 -1.92
C GLN A 23 -1.44 -24.56 -1.28
N ALA A 24 -2.57 -23.87 -1.09
CA ALA A 24 -3.69 -24.38 -0.32
C ALA A 24 -4.53 -25.36 -1.14
N GLU A 25 -4.96 -26.44 -0.50
CA GLU A 25 -6.02 -27.30 -1.01
C GLU A 25 -7.38 -26.58 -0.92
N GLU A 26 -8.38 -27.07 -1.65
CA GLU A 26 -9.66 -26.38 -1.87
C GLU A 26 -10.37 -25.95 -0.57
N ALA A 27 -10.33 -26.79 0.48
CA ALA A 27 -10.92 -26.46 1.78
C ALA A 27 -10.17 -25.35 2.54
N GLU A 28 -8.84 -25.31 2.45
CA GLU A 28 -8.04 -24.23 3.05
C GLU A 28 -8.14 -22.95 2.21
N ALA A 29 -8.16 -23.07 0.88
CA ALA A 29 -8.34 -21.95 -0.03
C ALA A 29 -9.66 -21.21 0.23
N ALA A 30 -10.75 -21.93 0.51
CA ALA A 30 -12.04 -21.34 0.88
C ALA A 30 -11.99 -20.49 2.17
N LEU A 31 -11.04 -20.77 3.08
CA LEU A 31 -10.82 -19.96 4.29
C LEU A 31 -9.80 -18.85 4.10
N ILE A 32 -8.79 -19.06 3.24
CA ILE A 32 -7.74 -18.06 2.97
C ILE A 32 -8.26 -16.96 2.04
N GLY A 33 -9.06 -17.28 1.02
CA GLY A 33 -9.57 -16.30 0.05
C GLY A 33 -10.21 -15.08 0.70
N PRO A 34 -11.27 -15.25 1.53
CA PRO A 34 -11.91 -14.11 2.21
C PRO A 34 -10.98 -13.34 3.14
N ARG A 35 -9.98 -14.00 3.73
CA ARG A 35 -8.97 -13.34 4.57
C ARG A 35 -7.98 -12.52 3.74
N LEU A 36 -7.61 -13.02 2.57
CA LEU A 36 -6.77 -12.30 1.62
C LEU A 36 -7.51 -11.06 1.13
N ASP A 37 -8.78 -11.18 0.75
CA ASP A 37 -9.62 -10.04 0.32
C ASP A 37 -9.68 -8.94 1.40
N ALA A 38 -9.91 -9.33 2.67
CA ALA A 38 -9.94 -8.38 3.78
C ALA A 38 -8.59 -7.66 3.97
N VAL A 39 -7.47 -8.39 3.88
CA VAL A 39 -6.13 -7.79 4.02
C VAL A 39 -5.76 -6.92 2.82
N MET A 40 -6.22 -7.25 1.62
CA MET A 40 -6.07 -6.39 0.44
C MET A 40 -6.86 -5.08 0.58
N ALA A 41 -8.07 -5.14 1.13
CA ALA A 41 -8.84 -3.93 1.44
C ALA A 41 -8.15 -3.05 2.50
N ASP A 42 -7.59 -3.67 3.55
CA ASP A 42 -6.79 -2.97 4.56
C ASP A 42 -5.53 -2.33 3.94
N GLU A 43 -4.82 -3.05 3.06
CA GLU A 43 -3.66 -2.52 2.35
C GLU A 43 -4.02 -1.29 1.54
N ALA A 44 -5.06 -1.37 0.70
CA ALA A 44 -5.52 -0.25 -0.12
C ALA A 44 -5.89 0.98 0.72
N LEU A 45 -6.57 0.78 1.85
CA LEU A 45 -6.90 1.88 2.77
C LEU A 45 -5.64 2.54 3.34
N VAL A 46 -4.67 1.76 3.82
CA VAL A 46 -3.44 2.29 4.40
C VAL A 46 -2.57 2.94 3.33
N ARG A 47 -2.55 2.41 2.10
CA ARG A 47 -1.86 3.00 0.95
C ARG A 47 -2.43 4.37 0.61
N ARG A 48 -3.76 4.51 0.60
CA ARG A 48 -4.44 5.81 0.42
C ARG A 48 -4.10 6.79 1.52
N GLN A 49 -4.15 6.35 2.79
CA GLN A 49 -3.76 7.19 3.92
C GLN A 49 -2.31 7.66 3.80
N ALA A 50 -1.39 6.78 3.39
CA ALA A 50 -0.01 7.15 3.12
C ALA A 50 0.08 8.17 1.97
N ALA A 51 -0.69 8.01 0.89
CA ALA A 51 -0.76 8.96 -0.23
C ALA A 51 -1.28 10.34 0.21
N MET A 52 -2.32 10.38 1.03
CA MET A 52 -2.93 11.62 1.54
C MET A 52 -2.06 12.36 2.57
N ALA A 53 -1.20 11.63 3.29
CA ALA A 53 -0.46 12.20 4.42
C ALA A 53 0.39 13.41 3.99
N PRO A 54 0.30 14.55 4.69
CA PRO A 54 1.13 15.70 4.38
C PRO A 54 2.62 15.36 4.57
N VAL A 55 3.48 16.06 3.83
CA VAL A 55 4.94 15.98 3.99
C VAL A 55 5.43 17.24 4.71
N ALA A 56 6.28 17.08 5.71
CA ALA A 56 6.77 18.19 6.53
C ALA A 56 7.99 18.89 5.90
N ASP A 57 8.79 18.16 5.14
CA ASP A 57 10.00 18.68 4.51
C ASP A 57 10.38 17.96 3.21
N VAL A 58 11.43 18.46 2.55
CA VAL A 58 11.94 17.90 1.28
C VAL A 58 12.48 16.48 1.45
N CYS A 59 12.98 16.11 2.62
CA CYS A 59 13.45 14.75 2.90
C CYS A 59 12.27 13.77 2.88
N GLU A 60 11.19 14.09 3.60
CA GLU A 60 9.95 13.31 3.63
C GLU A 60 9.31 13.23 2.24
N LEU A 61 9.28 14.33 1.50
CA LEU A 61 8.80 14.35 0.12
C LEU A 61 9.57 13.35 -0.75
N LYS A 62 10.91 13.36 -0.69
CA LYS A 62 11.76 12.44 -1.45
C LYS A 62 11.54 10.98 -1.04
N MET A 63 11.44 10.71 0.26
CA MET A 63 11.17 9.36 0.77
C MET A 63 9.83 8.83 0.29
N LYS A 64 8.78 9.65 0.39
CA LYS A 64 7.44 9.31 -0.07
C LYS A 64 7.37 9.10 -1.58
N ALA A 65 7.97 9.98 -2.37
CA ALA A 65 8.05 9.84 -3.82
C ALA A 65 8.80 8.57 -4.23
N ALA A 66 9.95 8.28 -3.63
CA ALA A 66 10.70 7.06 -3.90
C ALA A 66 9.91 5.80 -3.53
N TYR A 67 9.14 5.86 -2.44
CA TYR A 67 8.30 4.75 -2.01
C TYR A 67 7.18 4.45 -3.02
N PHE A 68 6.41 5.46 -3.44
CA PHE A 68 5.34 5.26 -4.43
C PHE A 68 5.89 4.92 -5.82
N ALA A 69 7.04 5.46 -6.20
CA ALA A 69 7.73 5.05 -7.42
C ALA A 69 8.06 3.55 -7.40
N ARG A 70 8.53 3.03 -6.26
CA ARG A 70 8.79 1.60 -6.11
C ARG A 70 7.52 0.76 -6.22
N LEU A 71 6.43 1.18 -5.58
CA LEU A 71 5.15 0.47 -5.64
C LEU A 71 4.64 0.31 -7.09
N MET A 72 4.73 1.37 -7.89
CA MET A 72 4.31 1.35 -9.30
C MET A 72 5.19 0.47 -10.19
N ASN A 73 6.49 0.32 -9.89
CA ASN A 73 7.44 -0.40 -10.74
C ASN A 73 7.61 -1.87 -10.36
N ASP A 74 7.53 -2.20 -9.07
CA ASP A 74 7.78 -3.57 -8.60
C ASP A 74 6.57 -4.49 -8.78
N GLY A 75 5.41 -3.97 -9.24
CA GLY A 75 4.18 -4.73 -9.45
C GLY A 75 3.56 -5.26 -8.16
N TRP A 76 3.90 -4.65 -7.01
CA TRP A 76 3.50 -5.13 -5.69
C TRP A 76 2.05 -4.80 -5.34
N CYS A 77 1.53 -3.68 -5.83
CA CYS A 77 0.16 -3.22 -5.63
C CYS A 77 -0.34 -2.48 -6.87
N ASP A 78 -1.61 -2.67 -7.22
CA ASP A 78 -2.31 -1.79 -8.17
C ASP A 78 -2.52 -0.43 -7.50
N VAL A 79 -1.62 0.51 -7.79
CA VAL A 79 -1.80 1.90 -7.37
C VAL A 79 -2.94 2.50 -8.18
N ASP A 80 -4.07 2.75 -7.54
CA ASP A 80 -5.22 3.31 -8.23
C ASP A 80 -5.11 4.82 -8.47
N ALA A 81 -6.02 5.33 -9.30
CA ALA A 81 -6.01 6.74 -9.71
C ALA A 81 -6.26 7.70 -8.54
N ASP A 82 -7.05 7.29 -7.53
CA ASP A 82 -7.32 8.11 -6.35
C ASP A 82 -6.05 8.23 -5.51
N ASP A 83 -5.27 7.17 -5.40
CA ASP A 83 -4.00 7.19 -4.65
C ASP A 83 -2.95 8.07 -5.33
N LEU A 84 -2.90 8.07 -6.66
CA LEU A 84 -2.05 9.01 -7.42
C LEU A 84 -2.50 10.45 -7.24
N HIS A 85 -3.82 10.69 -7.28
CA HIS A 85 -4.37 12.02 -7.07
C HIS A 85 -4.03 12.56 -5.67
N GLU A 86 -4.24 11.76 -4.62
CA GLU A 86 -3.91 12.13 -3.25
C GLU A 86 -2.40 12.31 -3.04
N LEU A 87 -1.57 11.47 -3.67
CA LEU A 87 -0.12 11.63 -3.67
C LEU A 87 0.29 12.98 -4.24
N LEU A 88 -0.19 13.31 -5.44
CA LEU A 88 0.10 14.59 -6.09
C LEU A 88 -0.40 15.77 -5.25
N ARG A 89 -1.62 15.67 -4.71
CA ARG A 89 -2.20 16.67 -3.81
C ARG A 89 -1.29 16.93 -2.61
N SER A 90 -0.80 15.87 -1.95
CA SER A 90 0.09 16.01 -0.80
C SER A 90 1.42 16.72 -1.11
N PHE A 91 1.87 16.68 -2.37
CA PHE A 91 3.06 17.40 -2.82
C PHE A 91 2.77 18.84 -3.24
N VAL A 92 1.57 19.11 -3.78
CA VAL A 92 1.15 20.48 -4.12
C VAL A 92 0.88 21.30 -2.86
N ASP A 93 0.32 20.66 -1.83
CA ASP A 93 0.03 21.31 -0.54
C ASP A 93 1.32 21.60 0.27
N PHE A 94 2.46 21.02 -0.12
CA PHE A 94 3.77 21.33 0.46
C PHE A 94 4.27 22.71 -0.03
N GLN A 95 4.26 23.68 0.87
CA GLN A 95 4.77 25.03 0.62
C GLN A 95 6.22 25.14 1.12
N ILE A 96 7.11 25.65 0.25
CA ILE A 96 8.54 25.88 0.54
C ILE A 96 8.75 27.24 1.20
#